data_AF-A0A7Y7NBZ9-F1
#
_entry.id   AF-A0A7Y7NBZ9-F1
#
_cell.length_a   1.000
_cell.length_b   1.000
_cell.length_c   1.000
_cell.angle_alpha   90.00
_cell.angle_beta   90.00
_cell.angle_gamma   90.00
#
_symmetry.space_group_name_H-M   'P 1'
#
loop_
_entity.id
_entity.type
_entity.pdbx_description
1 polymer ?
#
loop_
_entity_poly.entity_id
_entity_poly.type
_entity_poly.pdbx_seq_one_letter_code
_entity_poly.pdbx_strand_id
1 'polypeptide(L)'
;MTHIRPDETELQGFWIDLGSSMTPDANWERIEKLTSDYLEHLAMTSDGRERLYRDPADGRLWERIPVAHNLPAGPPLLQVISPSRAQEKYSVTIA
;
A
#
# COMPACT_ATOMS: atom_id res chain seq x y z
N MET A 1 1.72 15.73 2.89
CA MET A 1 2.37 15.04 4.03
C MET A 1 2.83 13.68 3.53
N THR A 2 4.12 13.41 3.57
CA THR A 2 4.78 12.20 3.03
C THR A 2 5.16 11.18 4.11
N HIS A 3 4.69 11.37 5.34
CA HIS A 3 5.00 10.49 6.47
C HIS A 3 3.77 9.73 6.94
N ILE A 4 4.00 8.54 7.49
CA ILE A 4 2.99 7.72 8.17
C ILE A 4 3.10 8.00 9.67
N ARG A 5 1.96 8.15 10.35
CA ARG A 5 1.94 8.34 11.80
C ARG A 5 2.30 7.03 12.51
N PRO A 6 2.90 7.10 13.70
CA PRO A 6 3.26 5.89 14.45
C PRO A 6 2.06 4.99 14.80
N ASP A 7 0.87 5.58 14.93
CA ASP A 7 -0.39 4.88 15.23
C ASP A 7 -1.15 4.39 13.99
N GLU A 8 -0.76 4.82 12.79
CA GLU A 8 -1.43 4.38 11.57
C GLU A 8 -1.03 2.95 11.23
N THR A 9 -2.02 2.07 11.07
CA THR A 9 -1.81 0.67 10.67
C THR A 9 -2.47 0.34 9.33
N GLU A 10 -3.32 1.23 8.83
CA GLU A 10 -4.11 1.03 7.62
C GLU A 10 -4.42 2.39 6.97
N LEU A 11 -4.32 2.43 5.64
CA LEU A 11 -4.78 3.51 4.79
C LEU A 11 -5.55 2.89 3.63
N GLN A 12 -6.80 3.27 3.46
CA GLN A 12 -7.65 2.81 2.38
C GLN A 12 -8.03 3.99 1.49
N GLY A 13 -7.70 3.87 0.20
CA GLY A 13 -8.20 4.78 -0.82
C GLY A 13 -9.63 4.43 -1.21
N PHE A 14 -10.37 5.43 -1.66
CA PHE A 14 -11.73 5.29 -2.17
C PHE A 14 -11.90 6.07 -3.47
N TRP A 15 -12.89 5.64 -4.25
CA TRP A 15 -13.42 6.50 -5.30
C TRP A 15 -14.42 7.48 -4.68
N ILE A 16 -14.23 8.76 -4.99
CA ILE A 16 -15.23 9.78 -4.72
C ILE A 16 -16.04 9.97 -6.00
N ASP A 17 -17.36 9.77 -5.89
CA ASP A 17 -18.31 10.10 -6.94
C ASP A 17 -18.65 11.59 -6.87
N LEU A 18 -18.28 12.33 -7.93
CA LEU A 18 -18.61 13.74 -8.12
C LEU A 18 -19.77 13.93 -9.12
N GLY A 19 -20.53 12.87 -9.42
CA GLY A 19 -21.66 12.83 -10.34
C GLY A 19 -21.24 12.64 -11.79
N SER A 20 -20.39 13.52 -12.32
CA SER A 20 -19.89 13.43 -13.71
C SER A 20 -18.54 12.72 -13.85
N SER A 21 -17.87 12.44 -12.74
CA SER A 21 -16.54 11.84 -12.71
C SER A 21 -16.31 11.10 -11.40
N MET A 22 -15.56 10.00 -11.47
CA MET A 22 -14.96 9.37 -10.30
C MET A 22 -13.52 9.87 -10.13
N THR A 23 -13.17 10.35 -8.95
CA THR A 23 -11.81 10.80 -8.62
C THR A 23 -11.26 10.01 -7.44
N PRO A 24 -9.94 9.76 -7.37
CA PRO A 24 -9.31 9.26 -6.15
C PRO A 24 -9.56 10.23 -4.98
N ASP A 25 -9.72 9.67 -3.79
CA ASP A 25 -9.74 10.43 -2.54
C ASP A 25 -8.33 10.81 -2.06
N ALA A 26 -8.27 11.61 -1.00
CA ALA A 26 -7.00 12.05 -0.43
C ALA A 26 -6.13 10.89 0.10
N ASN A 27 -6.73 9.80 0.58
CA ASN A 27 -5.96 8.63 1.02
C ASN A 27 -5.35 7.89 -0.17
N TRP A 28 -6.07 7.73 -1.27
CA TRP A 28 -5.52 7.16 -2.49
C TRP A 28 -4.30 7.96 -2.95
N GLU A 29 -4.44 9.27 -3.12
CA GLU A 29 -3.32 10.13 -3.53
C GLU A 29 -2.13 10.03 -2.55
N ARG A 30 -2.42 9.92 -1.25
CA ARG A 30 -1.40 9.73 -0.22
C ARG A 30 -0.69 8.39 -0.35
N ILE A 31 -1.41 7.28 -0.59
CA ILE A 31 -0.81 5.95 -0.77
C ILE A 31 0.10 5.93 -1.99
N GLU A 32 -0.32 6.54 -3.10
CA GLU A 32 0.51 6.64 -4.30
C GLU A 32 1.80 7.43 -4.04
N LYS A 33 1.73 8.56 -3.32
CA LYS A 33 2.93 9.32 -2.91
C LYS A 33 3.82 8.53 -1.95
N LEU A 34 3.24 7.87 -0.95
CA LEU A 34 4.01 7.07 0.00
C LEU A 34 4.77 5.95 -0.72
N THR A 35 4.13 5.26 -1.64
CA THR A 35 4.73 4.10 -2.33
C THR A 35 5.65 4.44 -3.49
N SER A 36 5.60 5.69 -3.99
CA SER A 36 6.53 6.18 -5.02
C SER A 36 7.75 6.89 -4.45
N ASP A 37 7.57 7.67 -3.38
CA ASP A 37 8.59 8.64 -2.94
C ASP A 37 9.19 8.36 -1.55
N TYR A 38 8.52 7.57 -0.70
CA TYR A 38 8.89 7.44 0.71
C TYR A 38 9.21 6.00 1.14
N LEU A 39 8.31 5.07 0.86
CA LEU A 39 8.43 3.68 1.29
C LEU A 39 9.44 2.91 0.42
N GLU A 40 10.28 2.11 1.07
CA GLU A 40 11.25 1.27 0.38
C GLU A 40 10.56 0.01 -0.15
N HIS A 41 10.52 -0.16 -1.47
CA HIS A 41 9.97 -1.37 -2.08
C HIS A 41 10.88 -2.58 -1.84
N LEU A 42 10.34 -3.64 -1.22
CA LEU A 42 11.06 -4.86 -0.90
C LEU A 42 10.79 -5.99 -1.89
N ALA A 43 9.52 -6.22 -2.22
CA ALA A 43 9.10 -7.35 -3.05
C ALA A 43 7.70 -7.15 -3.63
N MET A 44 7.31 -8.05 -4.53
CA MET A 44 5.96 -8.14 -5.06
C MET A 44 5.52 -9.60 -5.14
N THR A 45 4.22 -9.85 -5.16
CA THR A 45 3.67 -11.19 -5.41
C THR A 45 4.02 -11.66 -6.82
N SER A 46 3.97 -12.97 -7.08
CA SER A 46 4.31 -13.56 -8.38
C SER A 46 3.44 -13.05 -9.54
N ASP A 47 2.22 -12.57 -9.25
CA ASP A 47 1.33 -11.94 -10.23
C ASP A 47 1.55 -10.42 -10.38
N GLY A 48 2.49 -9.84 -9.62
CA GLY A 48 2.87 -8.43 -9.64
C GLY A 48 1.81 -7.46 -9.10
N ARG A 49 0.72 -7.98 -8.51
CA ARG A 49 -0.42 -7.16 -8.08
C ARG A 49 -0.21 -6.51 -6.73
N GLU A 50 0.36 -7.25 -5.80
CA GLU A 50 0.58 -6.81 -4.44
C GLU A 50 2.06 -6.55 -4.22
N ARG A 51 2.36 -5.55 -3.41
CA ARG A 51 3.72 -5.07 -3.19
C ARG A 51 3.99 -4.91 -1.72
N LEU A 52 5.17 -5.36 -1.30
CA LEU A 52 5.69 -5.25 0.03
C LEU A 52 6.66 -4.07 0.10
N TYR A 53 6.52 -3.29 1.16
CA TYR A 53 7.33 -2.12 1.43
C TYR A 53 7.82 -2.11 2.87
N ARG A 54 8.86 -1.32 3.13
CA ARG A 54 9.35 -0.99 4.47
C ARG A 54 9.29 0.51 4.70
N ASP A 55 8.77 0.92 5.85
CA ASP A 55 8.83 2.30 6.30
C ASP A 55 10.24 2.62 6.80
N PRO A 56 10.97 3.58 6.20
CA PRO A 56 12.32 3.92 6.63
C PRO A 56 12.38 4.61 8.00
N ALA A 57 11.27 5.16 8.51
CA ALA A 57 11.28 5.86 9.80
C ALA A 57 11.21 4.92 11.00
N ASP A 58 10.45 3.82 10.90
CA ASP A 58 10.20 2.92 12.02
C ASP A 58 10.40 1.41 11.70
N GLY A 59 10.71 1.08 10.45
CA GLY A 59 11.00 -0.29 10.01
C GLY A 59 9.77 -1.17 9.83
N ARG A 60 8.54 -0.67 10.04
CA ARG A 60 7.32 -1.45 9.85
C ARG A 60 7.17 -1.86 8.38
N LEU A 61 6.63 -3.06 8.19
CA LEU A 61 6.34 -3.58 6.86
C LEU A 61 4.92 -3.22 6.46
N TRP A 62 4.78 -2.78 5.22
CA TRP A 62 3.51 -2.36 4.63
C TRP A 62 3.24 -3.14 3.36
N GLU A 63 2.03 -3.65 3.20
CA GLU A 63 1.59 -4.25 1.95
C GLU A 63 0.59 -3.34 1.24
N ARG A 64 0.79 -3.16 -0.07
CA ARG A 64 -0.17 -2.49 -0.96
C ARG A 64 -0.97 -3.53 -1.73
N ILE A 65 -2.30 -3.49 -1.56
CA ILE A 65 -3.25 -4.43 -2.17
C ILE A 65 -4.24 -3.63 -3.04
N PRO A 66 -4.51 -4.06 -4.28
CA PRO A 66 -5.58 -3.47 -5.08
C PRO A 66 -6.95 -4.00 -4.65
N VAL A 67 -7.85 -3.15 -4.14
CA VAL A 67 -9.17 -3.55 -3.61
C VAL A 67 -10.17 -3.95 -4.72
N ALA A 68 -9.78 -3.84 -6.00
CA ALA A 68 -10.55 -4.36 -7.13
C ALA A 68 -9.62 -5.06 -8.15
N HIS A 69 -9.30 -6.32 -7.86
CA HIS A 69 -8.38 -7.16 -8.65
C HIS A 69 -8.69 -7.28 -10.16
N ASN A 70 -9.92 -6.93 -10.57
CA ASN A 70 -10.39 -7.03 -11.95
C ASN A 70 -10.35 -5.69 -12.71
N LEU A 71 -9.99 -4.59 -12.04
CA LEU A 71 -9.88 -3.27 -12.66
C LEU A 71 -8.40 -2.85 -12.78
N PRO A 72 -8.00 -2.19 -13.90
CA PRO A 72 -6.62 -1.72 -14.08
C PRO A 72 -6.16 -0.74 -12.99
N ALA A 73 -7.09 0.01 -12.40
CA ALA A 73 -6.84 1.03 -11.38
C ALA A 73 -7.95 1.03 -10.33
N GLY A 74 -7.98 0.00 -9.48
CA GLY A 74 -8.85 -0.04 -8.30
C GLY A 74 -8.27 0.75 -7.12
N PRO A 75 -9.10 1.10 -6.12
CA PRO A 75 -8.60 1.78 -4.93
C PRO A 75 -7.54 0.94 -4.22
N PRO A 76 -6.40 1.53 -3.82
CA PRO A 76 -5.37 0.83 -3.09
C PRO A 76 -5.71 0.77 -1.60
N LEU A 77 -5.38 -0.37 -1.00
CA LEU A 77 -5.23 -0.54 0.44
C LEU A 77 -3.73 -0.59 0.75
N LEU A 78 -3.31 0.13 1.78
CA LEU A 78 -1.95 0.05 2.33
C LEU A 78 -2.09 -0.29 3.82
N GLN A 79 -1.62 -1.47 4.23
CA GLN A 79 -1.77 -1.93 5.62
C GLN A 79 -0.48 -2.52 6.17
N VAL A 80 -0.30 -2.44 7.49
CA VAL A 80 0.83 -3.06 8.19
C VAL A 80 0.69 -4.58 8.12
N ILE A 81 1.78 -5.25 7.77
CA ILE A 81 1.88 -6.70 7.74
C ILE A 81 2.97 -7.17 8.71
N SER A 82 2.74 -8.30 9.39
CA SER A 82 3.76 -8.87 10.26
C SER A 82 4.92 -9.47 9.43
N PRO A 83 6.16 -9.51 9.97
CA PRO A 83 7.28 -10.13 9.27
C PRO A 83 7.01 -11.56 8.83
N SER A 84 6.42 -12.40 9.69
CA SER A 84 6.12 -13.80 9.37
C SER A 84 5.15 -13.93 8.20
N ARG A 85 4.09 -13.09 8.14
CA ARG A 85 3.14 -13.11 7.03
C ARG A 85 3.74 -12.53 5.75
N ALA A 86 4.61 -11.53 5.86
CA ALA A 86 5.34 -10.98 4.73
C ALA A 86 6.28 -12.03 4.11
N GLN A 87 7.02 -12.78 4.93
CA GLN A 87 7.89 -13.87 4.48
C GLN A 87 7.10 -14.96 3.74
N GLU A 88 5.97 -15.39 4.31
CA GLU A 88 5.08 -16.39 3.69
C GLU A 88 4.53 -15.91 2.34
N LYS A 89 3.97 -14.70 2.30
CA LYS A 89 3.24 -14.19 1.14
C LYS A 89 4.15 -13.76 -0.01
N TYR A 90 5.29 -13.16 0.30
CA TYR A 90 6.22 -12.60 -0.69
C TYR A 90 7.45 -13.47 -0.90
N SER A 91 7.57 -14.62 -0.22
CA SER A 91 8.74 -15.52 -0.30
C SER A 91 10.07 -14.80 -0.03
N VAL A 92 10.06 -13.82 0.87
CA VAL A 92 11.24 -13.02 1.26
C VAL A 92 11.77 -13.47 2.61
N THR A 93 13.05 -13.21 2.89
CA THR A 93 13.60 -13.29 4.24
C THR A 93 13.69 -11.88 4.81
N ILE A 94 12.84 -11.58 5.79
CA ILE A 94 12.90 -10.31 6.53
C ILE A 94 13.80 -10.54 7.75
N ALA A 95 14.97 -9.88 7.79
CA ALA A 95 15.84 -9.81 8.95
C ALA A 95 15.38 -8.74 9.94
#